data_AF-A0A257H094-F1
#
_entry.id   AF-A0A257H094-F1
#
_cell.length_a   1.000
_cell.length_b   1.000
_cell.length_c   1.000
_cell.angle_alpha   90.00
_cell.angle_beta   90.00
_cell.angle_gamma   90.00
#
_symmetry.space_group_name_H-M   'P 1'
#
loop_
_entity.id
_entity.type
_entity.pdbx_description
1 polymer ?
#
loop_
_entity_poly.entity_id
_entity_poly.type
_entity_poly.pdbx_seq_one_letter_code
_entity_poly.pdbx_strand_id
1 'polypeptide(L)'
;PATRMQWGSGYVAKLVEMSPKDSARIEKAATQIIGELEAAPEPFYERNRRSLEKMGKQLGTWSQKNQQAPVLKKLTAQMDAVCAKLPEKDAARDACEGVFPKAGKKA
;
A
#
# COMPACT_ATOMS: atom_id res chain seq x y z
N PRO A 1 3.99 -1.19 -18.02
CA PRO A 1 3.59 -2.61 -17.81
C PRO A 1 2.91 -2.82 -16.45
N ALA A 2 1.58 -3.00 -16.46
CA ALA A 2 0.74 -3.17 -15.26
C ALA A 2 0.98 -4.48 -14.46
N THR A 3 1.82 -5.38 -15.00
CA THR A 3 2.06 -6.72 -14.46
C THR A 3 2.72 -6.69 -13.09
N ARG A 4 3.75 -5.86 -12.88
CA ARG A 4 4.52 -5.92 -11.63
C ARG A 4 3.70 -5.45 -10.42
N MET A 5 2.80 -4.49 -10.61
CA MET A 5 1.86 -4.01 -9.60
C MET A 5 0.76 -5.03 -9.25
N GLN A 6 0.17 -5.71 -10.26
CA GLN A 6 -0.85 -6.74 -10.01
C GLN A 6 -0.30 -7.98 -9.30
N TRP A 7 0.92 -8.41 -9.61
CA TRP A 7 1.58 -9.52 -8.87
C TRP A 7 2.15 -9.06 -7.53
N GLY A 8 2.63 -7.81 -7.46
CA GLY A 8 3.27 -7.22 -6.30
C GLY A 8 2.39 -7.13 -5.06
N SER A 9 1.15 -6.68 -5.22
CA SER A 9 0.19 -6.60 -4.11
C SER A 9 -0.16 -7.98 -3.55
N GLY A 10 -0.33 -8.97 -4.42
CA GLY A 10 -0.50 -10.38 -4.03
C GLY A 10 0.73 -10.98 -3.36
N TYR A 11 1.94 -10.60 -3.79
CA TYR A 11 3.19 -11.04 -3.19
C TYR A 11 3.35 -10.52 -1.75
N VAL A 12 3.10 -9.23 -1.51
CA VAL A 12 3.12 -8.64 -0.17
C VAL A 12 2.11 -9.34 0.75
N ALA A 13 0.90 -9.60 0.25
CA ALA A 13 -0.12 -10.34 0.98
C ALA A 13 0.36 -11.74 1.40
N LYS A 14 1.03 -12.47 0.51
CA LYS A 14 1.60 -13.79 0.79
C LYS A 14 2.77 -13.73 1.77
N LEU A 15 3.62 -12.71 1.70
CA LEU A 15 4.70 -12.51 2.68
C LEU A 15 4.16 -12.25 4.09
N VAL A 16 3.13 -11.42 4.22
CA VAL A 16 2.45 -11.16 5.49
C VAL A 16 1.86 -12.45 6.08
N GLU A 17 1.28 -13.31 5.23
CA GLU A 17 0.68 -14.58 5.65
C GLU A 17 1.75 -15.62 6.07
N MET A 18 2.78 -15.81 5.25
CA MET A 18 3.75 -16.91 5.43
C MET A 18 4.95 -16.53 6.30
N SER A 19 5.29 -15.25 6.40
CA SER A 19 6.50 -14.78 7.10
C SER A 19 6.23 -13.48 7.87
N PRO A 20 5.23 -13.43 8.76
CA PRO A 20 4.84 -12.19 9.44
C PRO A 20 5.92 -11.58 10.34
N LYS A 21 6.94 -12.36 10.73
CA LYS A 21 8.07 -11.89 11.53
C LYS A 21 9.20 -11.26 10.69
N ASP A 22 9.22 -11.49 9.38
CA ASP A 22 10.21 -10.92 8.47
C ASP A 22 9.76 -9.53 8.01
N SER A 23 9.74 -8.59 8.96
CA SER A 23 9.29 -7.23 8.71
C SER A 23 10.15 -6.49 7.69
N ALA A 24 11.45 -6.77 7.65
CA ALA A 24 12.37 -6.19 6.68
C ALA A 24 12.02 -6.59 5.24
N ARG A 25 11.69 -7.87 5.00
CA ARG A 25 11.27 -8.34 3.68
C ARG A 25 9.91 -7.80 3.27
N ILE A 26 8.95 -7.76 4.20
CA ILE A 26 7.61 -7.19 3.97
C ILE A 26 7.72 -5.70 3.62
N GLU A 27 8.49 -4.94 4.40
CA GLU A 27 8.74 -3.52 4.16
C GLU A 27 9.38 -3.31 2.79
N LYS A 28 10.44 -4.05 2.47
CA LYS A 28 11.13 -3.93 1.18
C LYS A 28 10.20 -4.20 0.01
N ALA A 29 9.44 -5.30 0.06
CA ALA A 29 8.49 -5.65 -0.98
C ALA A 29 7.40 -4.58 -1.15
N ALA A 30 6.80 -4.11 -0.05
CA ALA A 30 5.79 -3.06 -0.10
C ALA A 30 6.37 -1.73 -0.64
N THR A 31 7.57 -1.35 -0.20
CA THR A 31 8.29 -0.15 -0.65
C THR A 31 8.52 -0.18 -2.17
N GLN A 32 8.91 -1.33 -2.71
CA GLN A 32 9.11 -1.52 -4.15
C GLN A 32 7.81 -1.34 -4.92
N ILE A 33 6.71 -1.93 -4.46
CA ILE A 33 5.41 -1.77 -5.13
C ILE A 33 4.92 -0.33 -5.08
N ILE A 34 5.04 0.36 -3.95
CA ILE A 34 4.64 1.77 -3.83
C ILE A 34 5.52 2.64 -4.73
N GLY A 35 6.83 2.37 -4.80
CA GLY A 35 7.76 3.11 -5.66
C GLY A 35 7.52 2.92 -7.16
N GLU A 36 6.89 1.82 -7.55
CA GLU A 36 6.50 1.52 -8.93
C GLU A 36 5.12 2.09 -9.31
N LEU A 37 4.38 2.66 -8.35
CA LEU A 37 3.22 3.49 -8.66
C LEU A 37 3.74 4.75 -9.34
N GLU A 38 3.79 4.73 -10.67
CA GLU A 38 3.96 5.93 -11.46
C GLU A 38 2.92 6.96 -11.01
N ALA A 39 3.23 8.25 -11.11
CA ALA A 39 2.26 9.33 -10.93
C ALA A 39 1.27 9.38 -12.10
N ALA A 40 0.78 8.21 -12.50
CA ALA A 40 -0.26 8.00 -13.49
C ALA A 40 -1.58 7.75 -12.73
N PRO A 41 -2.72 8.16 -13.30
CA PRO A 41 -4.02 7.90 -12.70
C PRO A 41 -4.36 6.40 -12.64
N GLU A 42 -3.96 5.61 -13.64
CA GLU A 42 -4.37 4.21 -13.88
C GLU A 42 -4.22 3.23 -12.69
N PRO A 43 -3.15 3.27 -11.86
CA PRO A 43 -3.02 2.39 -10.69
C PRO A 43 -4.10 2.62 -9.63
N PHE A 44 -4.74 3.79 -9.63
CA PHE A 44 -5.75 4.19 -8.66
C PHE A 44 -7.19 4.05 -9.16
N TYR A 45 -7.40 3.44 -10.33
CA TYR A 45 -8.73 3.07 -10.82
C TYR A 45 -9.00 1.56 -10.70
N GLU A 46 -10.30 1.23 -10.68
CA GLU A 46 -10.85 -0.10 -10.94
C GLU A 46 -10.18 -1.23 -10.13
N ARG A 47 -9.59 -2.21 -10.82
CA ARG A 47 -9.00 -3.43 -10.23
C ARG A 47 -7.69 -3.14 -9.51
N ASN A 48 -6.91 -2.18 -10.01
CA ASN A 48 -5.62 -1.80 -9.44
C ASN A 48 -5.85 -1.14 -8.07
N ARG A 49 -6.81 -0.21 -7.99
CA ARG A 49 -7.26 0.38 -6.71
C ARG A 49 -7.63 -0.68 -5.68
N ARG A 50 -8.53 -1.61 -6.03
CA ARG A 50 -8.98 -2.67 -5.12
C ARG A 50 -7.83 -3.54 -4.61
N SER A 51 -6.82 -3.77 -5.46
CA SER A 51 -5.64 -4.55 -5.10
C SER A 51 -4.75 -3.80 -4.09
N LEU A 52 -4.59 -2.49 -4.27
CA LEU A 52 -3.88 -1.63 -3.33
C LEU A 52 -4.60 -1.52 -1.98
N GLU A 53 -5.91 -1.23 -1.99
CA GLU A 53 -6.73 -1.16 -0.77
C GLU A 53 -6.65 -2.48 0.03
N LYS A 54 -6.68 -3.62 -0.67
CA LYS A 54 -6.52 -4.94 -0.03
C LYS A 54 -5.14 -5.08 0.61
N MET A 55 -4.07 -4.73 -0.10
CA MET A 55 -2.71 -4.76 0.43
C MET A 55 -2.57 -3.86 1.67
N GLY A 56 -3.08 -2.62 1.60
CA GLY A 56 -3.03 -1.67 2.72
C GLY A 56 -3.79 -2.15 3.95
N LYS A 57 -4.98 -2.75 3.78
CA LYS A 57 -5.72 -3.41 4.87
C LYS A 57 -4.92 -4.55 5.50
N GLN A 58 -4.31 -5.42 4.69
CA GLN A 58 -3.51 -6.54 5.19
C GLN A 58 -2.27 -6.07 5.97
N LEU A 59 -1.56 -5.06 5.45
CA LEU A 59 -0.42 -4.44 6.14
C LEU A 59 -0.84 -3.75 7.44
N GLY A 60 -2.00 -3.09 7.46
CA GLY A 60 -2.59 -2.51 8.66
C GLY A 60 -2.87 -3.55 9.74
N THR A 61 -3.58 -4.64 9.40
CA THR A 61 -3.86 -5.74 10.32
C THR A 61 -2.58 -6.44 10.77
N TRP A 62 -1.63 -6.68 9.87
CA TRP A 62 -0.34 -7.28 10.18
C TRP A 62 0.45 -6.42 11.17
N SER A 63 0.50 -5.11 10.94
CA SER A 63 1.18 -4.17 11.83
C SER A 63 0.58 -4.15 13.22
N GLN A 64 -0.75 -4.17 13.35
CA GLN A 64 -1.41 -4.26 14.64
C GLN A 64 -1.08 -5.56 15.38
N LYS A 65 -1.11 -6.71 14.68
CA LYS A 65 -0.85 -8.03 15.28
C LYS A 65 0.62 -8.25 15.64
N ASN A 66 1.55 -7.69 14.87
CA ASN A 66 2.99 -7.95 15.00
C ASN A 66 3.79 -6.75 15.52
N GLN A 67 3.10 -5.72 16.01
CA GLN A 67 3.69 -4.49 16.55
C GLN A 67 4.60 -3.74 15.55
N GLN A 68 4.27 -3.76 14.26
CA GLN A 68 5.07 -3.16 13.16
C GLN A 68 4.61 -1.74 12.79
N ALA A 69 4.16 -0.97 13.79
CA ALA A 69 3.70 0.41 13.59
C ALA A 69 4.75 1.31 12.89
N PRO A 70 6.07 1.21 13.17
CA PRO A 70 7.08 1.99 12.44
C PRO A 70 7.12 1.68 10.94
N VAL A 71 7.01 0.39 10.58
CA VAL A 71 6.99 -0.06 9.17
C VAL A 71 5.75 0.48 8.47
N LEU A 72 4.58 0.34 9.10
CA LEU A 72 3.33 0.85 8.53
C LEU A 72 3.39 2.37 8.32
N LYS A 73 3.91 3.12 9.31
CA LYS A 73 4.06 4.57 9.21
C LYS A 73 4.94 4.98 8.02
N LYS A 74 6.05 4.27 7.79
CA LYS A 74 6.94 4.52 6.66
C LYS A 74 6.27 4.26 5.31
N LEU A 75 5.53 3.15 5.20
CA LEU A 75 4.78 2.81 3.98
C LEU A 75 3.66 3.81 3.69
N THR A 76 2.94 4.26 4.73
CA THR A 76 1.94 5.34 4.61
C THR A 76 2.58 6.63 4.10
N ALA A 77 3.69 7.08 4.70
CA ALA A 77 4.36 8.30 4.25
C ALA A 77 4.85 8.23 2.79
N GLN A 78 5.32 7.05 2.35
CA GLN A 78 5.71 6.85 0.96
C GLN A 78 4.49 6.92 0.01
N MET A 79 3.36 6.34 0.40
CA MET A 79 2.12 6.42 -0.36
C MET A 79 1.61 7.87 -0.43
N ASP A 80 1.62 8.60 0.68
CA ASP A 80 1.19 10.01 0.71
C ASP A 80 2.02 10.85 -0.27
N ALA A 81 3.32 10.57 -0.40
CA ALA A 81 4.19 11.23 -1.38
C ALA A 81 3.85 10.86 -2.84
N VAL A 82 3.28 9.68 -3.10
CA VAL A 82 2.73 9.31 -4.41
C VAL A 82 1.41 10.05 -4.64
N CYS A 83 0.50 10.04 -3.65
CA CYS A 83 -0.80 10.71 -3.76
C CYS A 83 -0.67 12.22 -3.99
N ALA A 84 0.33 12.85 -3.37
CA ALA A 84 0.62 14.27 -3.54
C ALA A 84 1.04 14.66 -4.97
N LYS A 85 1.47 13.68 -5.79
CA LYS A 85 1.80 13.90 -7.21
C LYS A 85 0.57 13.82 -8.13
N LEU A 86 -0.57 13.34 -7.62
CA LEU A 86 -1.82 13.28 -8.37
C LEU A 86 -2.53 14.64 -8.33
N PRO A 87 -3.31 14.99 -9.37
CA PRO A 87 -4.04 16.25 -9.41
C PRO A 87 -4.98 16.41 -8.19
N GLU A 88 -5.03 17.62 -7.61
CA GLU A 88 -5.72 17.90 -6.34
C GLU A 88 -7.23 17.59 -6.34
N LYS A 89 -7.87 17.58 -7.50
CA LYS A 89 -9.32 17.35 -7.65
C LYS A 89 -9.63 16.05 -8.40
N ASP A 90 -8.72 15.07 -8.33
CA ASP A 90 -8.85 13.79 -9.00
C ASP A 90 -9.35 12.70 -8.04
N ALA A 91 -10.34 11.91 -8.46
CA ALA A 91 -10.81 10.74 -7.72
C ALA A 91 -9.68 9.70 -7.48
N ALA A 92 -8.66 9.67 -8.34
CA ALA A 92 -7.45 8.87 -8.15
C ALA A 92 -6.68 9.28 -6.89
N ARG A 93 -6.66 10.58 -6.55
CA ARG A 93 -6.00 11.08 -5.34
C ARG A 93 -6.75 10.65 -4.08
N ASP A 94 -8.07 10.81 -4.08
CA ASP A 94 -8.92 10.33 -2.97
C ASP A 94 -8.77 8.82 -2.76
N ALA A 95 -8.71 8.05 -3.86
CA ALA A 95 -8.48 6.62 -3.82
C ALA A 95 -7.09 6.26 -3.28
N CYS A 96 -6.05 7.01 -3.68
CA CYS A 96 -4.68 6.84 -3.21
C CYS A 96 -4.57 7.07 -1.69
N GLU A 97 -5.13 8.17 -1.19
CA GLU A 97 -5.15 8.52 0.24
C GLU A 97 -5.95 7.52 1.08
N GLY A 98 -6.85 6.74 0.45
CA GLY A 98 -7.63 5.68 1.07
C GLY A 98 -6.95 4.31 1.15
N VAL A 99 -5.77 4.13 0.53
CA VAL A 99 -5.11 2.81 0.46
C VAL A 99 -4.70 2.29 1.83
N PHE A 100 -4.09 3.15 2.67
CA PHE A 100 -3.68 2.79 4.02
C PHE A 100 -4.70 3.25 5.05
N PRO A 101 -4.96 2.46 6.12
CA PRO A 101 -5.80 2.92 7.21
C PRO A 101 -5.14 4.13 7.87
N LYS A 102 -5.85 5.27 7.90
CA LYS A 102 -5.37 6.48 8.59
C LYS A 102 -5.05 6.12 10.04
N ALA A 103 -3.83 6.42 10.47
CA ALA A 103 -3.39 6.19 11.84
C ALA A 103 -4.35 6.92 12.79
N GLY A 104 -5.27 6.18 13.42
CA GLY A 104 -6.27 6.71 14.33
C GLY A 104 -7.73 6.36 14.02
N LYS A 105 -8.07 5.86 12.82
CA LYS A 105 -9.43 5.34 12.57
C LYS A 105 -9.44 3.82 12.70
N LYS A 106 -9.98 3.32 13.82
CA LYS A 106 -10.32 1.90 13.96
C LYS A 106 -11.20 1.50 12.77
N ALA A 107 -10.88 0.37 12.17
CA ALA A 107 -11.69 -0.26 11.12
C ALA A 107 -13.13 -0.47 11.59
#